data_AF-Q05X50-F1
#
_entry.id   AF-Q05X50-F1
#
_cell.length_a   1.000
_cell.length_b   1.000
_cell.length_c   1.000
_cell.angle_alpha   90.00
_cell.angle_beta   90.00
_cell.angle_gamma   90.00
#
_symmetry.space_group_name_H-M   'P 1'
#
loop_
_entity.id
_entity.type
_entity.pdbx_description
1 polymer ?
#
loop_
_entity_poly.entity_id
_entity_poly.type
_entity_poly.pdbx_seq_one_letter_code
_entity_poly.pdbx_strand_id
1 'polypeptide(L)'
;MTADKELIKEVAQELWDTTKKLRPGLPKIVRSQLVLKALMTIGDLQDQLQAGMILGIIADQEPDDEPAGETKEADSAPDTAAASSDASRSAPRAVRKRSAAR
;
A
#
# COMPACT_ATOMS: atom_id res chain seq x y z
N MET A 1 16.94 -25.35 -12.43
CA MET A 1 16.43 -25.50 -11.05
C MET A 1 17.10 -24.53 -10.06
N THR A 2 18.43 -24.45 -9.94
CA THR A 2 19.10 -23.46 -9.05
C THR A 2 19.15 -22.06 -9.65
N ALA A 3 19.46 -21.94 -10.94
CA ALA A 3 19.41 -20.65 -11.65
C ALA A 3 18.01 -20.00 -11.61
N ASP A 4 16.95 -20.80 -11.79
CA ASP A 4 15.57 -20.30 -11.70
C ASP A 4 15.24 -19.76 -10.30
N LYS A 5 15.81 -20.37 -9.25
CA LYS A 5 15.63 -19.90 -7.87
C LYS A 5 16.36 -18.58 -7.60
N GLU A 6 17.48 -18.34 -8.25
CA GLU A 6 18.20 -17.06 -8.13
C GLU A 6 17.44 -15.96 -8.86
N LEU A 7 16.96 -16.25 -10.08
CA LEU A 7 16.14 -15.33 -10.85
C LEU A 7 14.87 -14.92 -10.08
N ILE A 8 14.18 -15.87 -9.46
CA ILE A 8 12.97 -15.59 -8.67
C ILE A 8 13.28 -14.65 -7.49
N LYS A 9 14.48 -14.75 -6.87
CA LYS A 9 14.89 -13.86 -5.78
C LYS A 9 15.15 -12.44 -6.28
N GLU A 10 15.83 -12.30 -7.41
CA GLU A 10 16.09 -11.01 -8.04
C GLU A 10 14.76 -10.33 -8.41
N VAL A 11 13.87 -11.05 -9.08
CA VAL A 11 12.53 -10.54 -9.44
C VAL A 11 11.74 -10.15 -8.19
N ALA A 12 11.77 -10.97 -7.13
CA ALA A 12 11.10 -10.63 -5.88
C ALA A 12 11.64 -9.34 -5.25
N GLN A 13 12.96 -9.12 -5.34
CA GLN A 13 13.61 -7.92 -4.82
C GLN A 13 13.29 -6.67 -5.66
N GLU A 14 13.26 -6.79 -6.98
CA GLU A 14 12.81 -5.71 -7.86
C GLU A 14 11.32 -5.37 -7.62
N LEU A 15 10.47 -6.39 -7.43
CA LEU A 15 9.06 -6.21 -7.09
C LEU A 15 8.88 -5.52 -5.73
N TRP A 16 9.74 -5.82 -4.77
CA TRP A 16 9.77 -5.15 -3.47
C TRP A 16 10.13 -3.67 -3.60
N ASP A 17 11.20 -3.35 -4.33
CA ASP A 17 11.63 -1.96 -4.52
C ASP A 17 10.61 -1.14 -5.32
N THR A 18 9.98 -1.75 -6.31
CA THR A 18 8.92 -1.10 -7.10
C THR A 18 7.66 -0.87 -6.27
N THR A 19 7.22 -1.82 -5.44
CA THR A 19 6.09 -1.59 -4.53
C THR A 19 6.39 -0.51 -3.51
N LYS A 20 7.63 -0.43 -2.99
CA LYS A 20 8.07 0.65 -2.09
C LYS A 20 8.02 2.03 -2.77
N LYS A 21 8.44 2.13 -4.03
CA LYS A 21 8.38 3.38 -4.82
C LYS A 21 6.94 3.80 -5.13
N LEU A 22 6.07 2.85 -5.46
CA LEU A 22 4.68 3.13 -5.83
C LEU A 22 3.78 3.45 -4.64
N ARG A 23 4.07 2.87 -3.46
CA ARG A 23 3.31 3.09 -2.22
C ARG A 23 4.23 3.25 -1.02
N PRO A 24 4.91 4.41 -0.89
CA PRO A 24 5.64 4.73 0.33
C PRO A 24 4.64 4.85 1.50
N GLY A 25 4.86 4.11 2.58
CA GLY A 25 3.97 4.09 3.75
C GLY A 25 3.07 2.85 3.86
N LEU A 26 3.18 1.89 2.93
CA LEU A 26 2.51 0.61 3.09
C LEU A 26 3.27 -0.27 4.09
N PRO A 27 2.60 -0.90 5.08
CA PRO A 27 3.28 -1.75 6.07
C PRO A 27 4.06 -2.88 5.40
N LYS A 28 5.21 -3.24 5.98
CA LYS A 28 6.11 -4.29 5.46
C LYS A 28 5.37 -5.61 5.14
N ILE A 29 4.50 -6.05 6.04
CA ILE A 29 3.64 -7.25 5.87
C ILE A 29 2.73 -7.15 4.63
N VAL A 30 2.12 -5.99 4.40
CA VAL A 30 1.20 -5.82 3.26
C VAL A 30 1.99 -5.74 1.95
N ARG A 31 3.17 -5.12 1.97
CA ARG A 31 4.09 -5.12 0.83
C ARG A 31 4.55 -6.54 0.49
N SER A 32 4.93 -7.34 1.48
CA SER A 32 5.44 -8.69 1.24
C SER A 32 4.35 -9.62 0.68
N GLN A 33 3.10 -9.44 1.14
CA GLN A 33 1.93 -10.11 0.56
C GLN A 33 1.69 -9.70 -0.90
N LEU A 34 1.86 -8.42 -1.26
CA LEU A 34 1.71 -7.96 -2.64
C LEU A 34 2.77 -8.57 -3.57
N VAL A 35 4.03 -8.60 -3.14
CA VAL A 35 5.12 -9.23 -3.90
C VAL A 35 4.82 -10.72 -4.10
N LEU A 36 4.46 -11.43 -3.03
CA LEU A 36 4.11 -12.85 -3.12
C LEU A 36 2.93 -13.08 -4.05
N LYS A 37 1.87 -12.25 -3.93
CA LYS A 37 0.69 -12.34 -4.78
C LYS A 37 1.02 -12.09 -6.25
N ALA A 38 1.91 -11.14 -6.55
CA ALA A 38 2.35 -10.87 -7.92
C ALA A 38 3.05 -12.09 -8.53
N LEU A 39 4.02 -12.66 -7.81
CA LEU A 39 4.77 -13.84 -8.26
C LEU A 39 3.87 -15.06 -8.49
N MET A 40 2.90 -15.30 -7.60
CA MET A 40 1.90 -16.36 -7.79
C MET A 40 0.98 -16.11 -8.98
N THR A 41 0.65 -14.85 -9.28
CA THR A 41 -0.25 -14.49 -10.39
C THR A 41 0.43 -14.64 -11.74
N ILE A 42 1.73 -14.36 -11.81
CA ILE A 42 2.54 -14.54 -13.02
C ILE A 42 2.82 -16.03 -13.29
N GLY A 43 2.83 -16.86 -12.24
CA GLY A 43 3.09 -18.30 -12.32
C GLY A 43 4.54 -18.69 -12.06
N ASP A 44 5.38 -17.72 -11.69
CA ASP A 44 6.79 -17.92 -11.33
C ASP A 44 6.96 -18.61 -9.97
N LEU A 45 5.88 -18.67 -9.18
CA LEU A 45 5.90 -19.21 -7.83
C LEU A 45 4.83 -20.29 -7.67
N GLN A 46 5.27 -21.55 -7.71
CA GLN A 46 4.39 -22.72 -7.72
C GLN A 46 4.37 -23.50 -6.39
N ASP A 47 5.33 -23.24 -5.50
CA ASP A 47 5.53 -24.00 -4.26
C ASP A 47 5.57 -23.07 -3.02
N GLN A 48 4.96 -23.54 -1.93
CA GLN A 48 4.99 -22.90 -0.62
C GLN A 48 6.41 -22.74 -0.07
N LEU A 49 7.33 -23.64 -0.43
CA LEU A 49 8.73 -23.55 0.00
C LEU A 49 9.43 -22.33 -0.63
N GLN A 50 9.16 -22.05 -1.90
CA GLN A 50 9.68 -20.85 -2.58
C GLN A 50 9.07 -19.56 -2.00
N ALA A 51 7.79 -19.60 -1.63
CA ALA A 51 7.12 -18.49 -0.97
C ALA A 51 7.80 -18.12 0.36
N GLY A 52 8.11 -19.13 1.18
CA GLY A 52 8.81 -18.96 2.44
C GLY A 52 10.21 -18.38 2.27
N MET A 53 10.96 -18.81 1.25
CA MET A 53 12.28 -18.25 0.94
C MET A 53 12.22 -16.76 0.62
N ILE A 54 11.24 -16.33 -0.20
CA ILE A 54 11.06 -14.93 -0.57
C ILE A 54 10.63 -14.09 0.63
N LEU A 55 9.72 -14.59 1.45
CA LEU A 55 9.34 -13.92 2.69
C LEU A 55 10.52 -13.76 3.65
N GLY A 56 11.42 -14.74 3.74
CA GLY A 56 12.66 -14.63 4.50
C GLY A 56 13.57 -13.52 3.99
N ILE A 57 13.79 -13.46 2.67
CA ILE A 57 14.60 -12.39 2.04
C ILE A 57 14.00 -11.01 2.31
N ILE A 58 12.67 -10.87 2.20
CA ILE A 58 11.97 -9.61 2.49
C ILE A 58 12.02 -9.28 3.99
N ALA A 59 11.99 -10.31 4.86
CA ALA A 59 12.09 -10.13 6.30
C ALA A 59 13.45 -9.51 6.69
N ASP A 60 14.53 -9.88 6.00
CA ASP A 60 15.88 -9.39 6.28
C ASP A 60 16.15 -7.96 5.76
N GLN A 61 15.29 -7.42 4.88
CA GLN A 61 15.56 -6.13 4.23
C GLN A 61 15.22 -4.89 5.08
N GLU A 62 14.21 -4.96 5.94
CA GLU A 62 13.79 -3.81 6.76
C GLU A 62 13.35 -4.29 8.16
N PRO A 63 13.68 -3.57 9.25
CA PRO A 63 13.00 -3.80 10.52
C PRO A 63 11.49 -3.54 10.36
N ASP A 64 10.65 -4.29 11.07
CA ASP A 64 9.20 -4.05 11.04
C ASP A 64 8.90 -2.61 11.47
N ASP A 65 7.98 -1.95 10.75
CA ASP A 65 7.42 -0.67 11.18
C ASP A 65 6.79 -0.90 12.56
N GLU A 66 7.32 -0.26 13.60
CA GLU A 66 6.64 -0.19 14.90
C GLU A 66 5.19 0.27 14.67
N PRO A 67 4.21 -0.26 15.43
CA PRO A 67 2.84 0.15 15.27
C PRO A 67 2.80 1.66 15.46
N ALA A 68 2.48 2.38 14.38
CA ALA A 68 2.38 3.83 14.41
C ALA A 68 1.47 4.21 15.58
N GLY A 69 2.08 4.72 16.65
CA GLY A 69 1.37 5.26 17.79
C GLY A 69 0.34 6.25 17.29
N GLU A 70 -0.85 6.17 17.87
CA GLU A 70 -1.98 7.06 17.69
C GLU A 70 -1.54 8.45 17.22
N THR A 71 -1.99 8.84 16.03
CA THR A 71 -1.86 10.22 15.55
C THR A 71 -2.70 11.10 16.46
N LYS A 72 -2.09 11.59 17.55
CA LYS A 72 -2.61 12.72 18.32
C LYS A 72 -2.58 13.94 17.42
N GLU A 73 -3.78 14.44 17.13
CA GLU A 73 -4.03 15.79 16.67
C GLU A 73 -3.20 16.79 17.48
N ALA A 74 -2.35 17.55 16.81
CA ALA A 74 -1.74 18.75 17.35
C ALA A 74 -1.57 19.74 16.19
N ASP A 75 -2.71 20.19 15.67
CA ASP A 75 -2.78 21.35 14.81
C ASP A 75 -2.30 22.56 15.63
N SER A 76 -1.18 23.14 15.20
CA SER A 76 -0.58 24.29 15.84
C SER A 76 -1.25 25.55 15.31
N ALA A 77 -1.98 26.25 16.18
CA ALA A 77 -2.38 27.63 15.92
C ALA A 77 -1.14 28.52 15.68
N PRO A 78 -1.26 29.54 14.82
CA PRO A 78 -1.17 30.86 15.39
C PRO A 78 -2.25 31.84 14.92
N ASP A 79 -2.62 32.64 15.91
CA ASP A 79 -3.37 33.89 15.96
C ASP A 79 -3.22 34.81 14.73
N THR A 80 -4.34 35.26 14.15
CA THR A 80 -4.53 36.64 13.63
C THR A 80 -5.98 36.91 13.24
N ALA A 81 -6.66 37.65 14.14
CA ALA A 81 -7.65 38.70 13.89
C ALA A 81 -8.64 38.61 12.69
N ALA A 82 -9.89 38.27 13.04
CA ALA A 82 -11.14 38.99 12.73
C ALA A 82 -11.57 39.29 11.27
N ALA A 83 -12.79 38.79 11.00
CA ALA A 83 -13.85 39.33 10.13
C ALA A 83 -13.88 38.99 8.63
N SER A 84 -14.50 37.87 8.29
CA SER A 84 -15.64 37.88 7.37
C SER A 84 -16.36 36.54 7.35
N SER A 85 -17.57 36.56 7.92
CA SER A 85 -18.61 35.57 7.70
C SER A 85 -19.09 35.63 6.26
N ASP A 86 -19.01 34.55 5.50
CA ASP A 86 -20.07 34.24 4.54
C ASP A 86 -20.17 32.75 4.27
N ALA A 87 -21.42 32.34 4.19
CA ALA A 87 -21.88 30.97 4.29
C ALA A 87 -21.73 30.18 2.98
N SER A 88 -21.95 28.87 3.10
CA SER A 88 -22.60 28.07 2.05
C SER A 88 -21.76 27.66 0.84
N ARG A 89 -20.90 26.64 1.03
CA ARG A 89 -20.66 25.63 -0.03
C ARG A 89 -20.65 24.20 0.54
N SER A 90 -21.74 23.84 1.22
CA SER A 90 -22.17 22.44 1.33
C SER A 90 -23.23 22.19 0.27
N ALA A 91 -22.89 21.43 -0.78
CA ALA A 91 -23.86 20.94 -1.75
C ALA A 91 -23.62 19.44 -1.99
N PRO A 92 -24.55 18.55 -1.59
CA PRO A 92 -24.43 17.13 -1.86
C PRO A 92 -24.70 16.80 -3.33
N ARG A 93 -23.89 15.88 -3.88
CA ARG A 93 -23.91 15.39 -5.26
C ARG A 93 -25.27 14.78 -5.63
N ALA A 94 -26.00 15.41 -6.55
CA ALA A 94 -27.29 14.92 -7.04
C ALA A 94 -27.13 13.70 -7.98
N VAL A 95 -27.79 12.59 -7.64
CA VAL A 95 -27.89 11.38 -8.47
C VAL A 95 -29.20 11.41 -9.25
N ARG A 96 -29.13 11.49 -10.58
CA ARG A 96 -30.32 11.36 -11.46
C ARG A 96 -30.69 9.88 -11.62
N LYS A 97 -31.86 9.49 -11.09
CA LYS A 97 -32.49 8.19 -11.39
C LYS A 97 -33.00 8.21 -12.84
N ARG A 98 -32.59 7.23 -13.66
CA ARG A 98 -33.24 6.94 -14.96
C ARG A 98 -34.51 6.15 -14.68
N SER A 99 -35.66 6.77 -14.95
CA SER A 99 -36.97 6.12 -14.88
C SER A 99 -37.07 5.03 -15.94
N ALA A 100 -37.57 3.86 -15.53
CA ALA A 100 -37.92 2.75 -16.40
C ALA A 100 -39.04 3.15 -17.38
N ALA A 101 -38.90 2.75 -18.65
CA ALA A 101 -39.98 2.72 -19.62
C ALA A 101 -40.51 1.28 -19.71
N ARG A 102 -41.84 1.17 -19.73
CA ARG A 102 -42.64 -0.06 -19.82
C ARG A 102 -42.44 -0.79 -21.14
#